data_AF-A0A6M0A824-F1
#
_entry.id   AF-A0A6M0A824-F1
#
_cell.length_a   1.000
_cell.length_b   1.000
_cell.length_c   1.000
_cell.angle_alpha   90.00
_cell.angle_beta   90.00
_cell.angle_gamma   90.00
#
_symmetry.space_group_name_H-M   'P 1'
#
loop_
_entity.id
_entity.type
_entity.pdbx_description
1 polymer ?
#
loop_
_entity_poly.entity_id
_entity_poly.type
_entity_poly.pdbx_seq_one_letter_code
_entity_poly.pdbx_strand_id
1 'polypeptide(L)'
;MAEVRQLSKNTFWELSEAIEYYQKQGRKAEHYQYSQRFDQINEGLFGHKAKKIKELAGVSPDTETREYMGVDALTQIELVQATAAKRILRKGVHPKEAIAETLEFIMAEPMDFRN
;
A
#
# COMPACT_ATOMS: atom_id res chain seq x y z
N MET A 1 -5.03 9.20 16.40
CA MET A 1 -4.61 9.85 15.13
C MET A 1 -3.10 9.80 14.94
N ALA A 2 -2.28 10.42 15.81
CA ALA A 2 -0.82 10.44 15.64
C ALA A 2 -0.16 9.04 15.65
N GLU A 3 -0.60 8.14 16.52
CA GLU A 3 -0.06 6.76 16.62
C GLU A 3 -0.34 5.93 15.36
N VAL A 4 -1.60 5.88 14.91
CA VAL A 4 -2.00 5.20 13.66
C VAL A 4 -1.24 5.76 12.45
N ARG A 5 -1.03 7.09 12.42
CA ARG A 5 -0.20 7.73 11.40
C ARG A 5 1.25 7.24 11.43
N GLN A 6 1.85 7.14 12.61
CA GLN A 6 3.21 6.66 12.75
C GLN A 6 3.33 5.19 12.36
N LEU A 7 2.35 4.35 12.71
CA LEU A 7 2.29 2.94 12.32
C LEU A 7 2.18 2.76 10.80
N SER A 8 1.30 3.52 10.14
CA SER A 8 1.18 3.53 8.67
C SER A 8 2.49 3.97 7.99
N LYS A 9 3.22 4.93 8.58
CA LYS A 9 4.55 5.32 8.09
C LYS A 9 5.58 4.20 8.26
N ASN A 10 5.57 3.51 9.41
CA ASN A 10 6.51 2.42 9.67
C ASN A 10 6.27 1.23 8.71
N THR A 11 5.01 0.82 8.52
CA THR A 11 4.64 -0.27 7.60
C THR A 11 4.94 0.05 6.13
N PHE A 12 4.92 1.33 5.75
CA PHE A 12 5.41 1.76 4.45
C PHE A 12 6.90 1.49 4.25
N TRP A 13 7.73 1.81 5.25
CA TRP A 13 9.16 1.54 5.18
C TRP A 13 9.44 0.04 5.12
N GLU A 14 8.71 -0.78 5.89
CA GLU A 14 8.80 -2.25 5.82
C GLU A 14 8.48 -2.79 4.41
N LEU A 15 7.42 -2.27 3.76
CA LEU A 15 7.09 -2.67 2.40
C LEU A 15 8.18 -2.27 1.41
N SER A 16 8.73 -1.06 1.54
CA SER A 16 9.83 -0.59 0.70
C SER A 16 11.08 -1.46 0.83
N GLU A 17 11.47 -1.82 2.05
CA GLU A 17 12.59 -2.73 2.32
C GLU A 17 12.34 -4.13 1.75
N ALA A 18 11.13 -4.67 1.90
CA ALA A 18 10.75 -5.96 1.33
C ALA A 18 10.88 -5.98 -0.20
N ILE A 19 10.50 -4.89 -0.87
CA ILE A 19 10.64 -4.77 -2.31
C ILE A 19 12.12 -4.70 -2.71
N GLU A 20 12.93 -3.91 -2.00
CA GLU A 20 14.36 -3.82 -2.26
C GLU A 20 15.03 -5.19 -2.08
N TYR A 21 14.68 -5.92 -1.02
CA TYR A 21 15.15 -7.28 -0.78
C TYR A 21 14.80 -8.21 -1.95
N TYR A 22 13.55 -8.19 -2.41
CA TYR A 22 13.09 -8.99 -3.56
C TYR A 22 13.88 -8.68 -4.84
N GLN A 23 14.15 -7.40 -5.11
CA GLN A 23 14.89 -6.96 -6.29
C GLN A 23 16.37 -7.39 -6.23
N LYS A 24 17.00 -7.34 -5.05
CA LYS A 24 18.38 -7.80 -4.85
C LYS A 24 18.56 -9.30 -5.09
N GLN A 25 17.51 -10.11 -4.99
CA GLN A 25 17.56 -11.56 -5.26
C GLN A 25 17.61 -11.94 -6.77
N GLY A 26 17.93 -11.01 -7.67
CA GLY A 26 18.19 -11.32 -9.08
C GLY A 26 16.95 -11.35 -9.98
N ARG A 27 15.76 -11.03 -9.45
CA ARG A 27 14.58 -10.76 -10.26
C ARG A 27 14.66 -9.31 -10.74
N LYS A 28 15.06 -9.13 -12.00
CA LYS A 28 15.31 -7.82 -12.66
C LYS A 28 14.36 -6.76 -12.13
N ALA A 29 14.91 -5.80 -11.40
CA ALA A 29 14.20 -4.57 -11.09
C ALA A 29 13.93 -3.86 -12.42
N GLU A 30 12.66 -3.74 -12.81
CA GLU A 30 12.31 -2.66 -13.73
C GLU A 30 12.73 -1.37 -13.04
N HIS A 31 13.70 -0.70 -13.66
CA HIS A 31 14.45 0.39 -13.07
C HIS A 31 13.60 1.65 -13.17
N TYR A 32 12.45 1.69 -12.49
CA TYR A 32 11.61 2.89 -12.51
C TYR A 32 10.62 2.98 -11.32
N GLN A 33 10.72 4.15 -10.69
CA GLN A 33 9.64 4.92 -10.06
C GLN A 33 9.07 4.40 -8.73
N TYR A 34 9.74 4.80 -7.64
CA TYR A 34 9.11 4.92 -6.33
C TYR A 34 7.73 5.64 -6.39
N SER A 35 7.56 6.62 -7.31
CA SER A 35 6.28 7.30 -7.54
C SER A 35 5.21 6.39 -8.17
N GLN A 36 5.56 5.47 -9.08
CA GLN A 36 4.61 4.50 -9.64
C GLN A 36 4.12 3.52 -8.58
N ARG A 37 4.98 3.12 -7.65
CA ARG A 37 4.58 2.24 -6.54
C ARG A 37 3.60 2.94 -5.62
N PHE A 38 3.83 4.23 -5.35
CA PHE A 38 2.91 5.05 -4.58
C PHE A 38 1.57 5.22 -5.28
N ASP A 39 1.59 5.44 -6.61
CA ASP A 39 0.37 5.52 -7.41
C ASP A 39 -0.38 4.19 -7.49
N GLN A 40 0.31 3.05 -7.62
CA GLN A 40 -0.33 1.72 -7.61
C GLN A 40 -1.00 1.40 -6.26
N ILE A 41 -0.34 1.75 -5.15
CA ILE A 41 -0.89 1.61 -3.81
C ILE A 41 -2.13 2.50 -3.66
N ASN A 42 -2.03 3.77 -4.08
CA ASN A 42 -3.14 4.71 -4.00
C ASN A 42 -4.32 4.31 -4.90
N GLU A 43 -4.05 3.84 -6.13
CA GLU A 43 -5.09 3.33 -7.02
C GLU A 43 -5.79 2.11 -6.42
N GLY A 44 -5.05 1.20 -5.80
CA GLY A 44 -5.63 0.03 -5.15
C GLY A 44 -6.49 0.36 -3.93
N LEU A 45 -6.07 1.35 -3.13
CA LEU A 45 -6.77 1.73 -1.89
C LEU A 45 -7.92 2.71 -2.10
N PHE A 46 -7.80 3.60 -3.08
CA PHE A 46 -8.69 4.76 -3.26
C PHE A 46 -9.30 4.86 -4.67
N GLY A 47 -8.99 3.93 -5.57
CA GLY A 47 -9.42 3.96 -6.98
C GLY A 47 -8.73 5.05 -7.81
N HIS A 48 -7.79 5.80 -7.23
CA HIS A 48 -7.23 7.02 -7.81
C HIS A 48 -5.73 7.18 -7.49
N LYS A 49 -4.96 7.76 -8.42
CA LYS A 49 -3.56 8.15 -8.18
C LYS A 49 -3.46 9.31 -7.19
N ALA A 50 -2.27 9.52 -6.62
CA ALA A 50 -2.04 10.54 -5.59
C ALA A 50 -2.53 11.93 -6.00
N LYS A 51 -2.27 12.33 -7.26
CA LYS A 51 -2.70 13.61 -7.81
C LYS A 51 -4.23 13.80 -7.76
N LYS A 52 -5.00 12.77 -8.14
CA LYS A 52 -6.46 12.84 -8.19
C LYS A 52 -7.07 12.78 -6.78
N ILE A 53 -6.46 12.04 -5.86
CA ILE A 53 -6.83 12.05 -4.44
C ILE A 53 -6.69 13.46 -3.85
N LYS A 54 -5.56 14.14 -4.11
CA LYS A 54 -5.33 15.52 -3.63
C LYS A 54 -6.37 16.50 -4.18
N GLU A 55 -6.66 16.41 -5.48
CA GLU A 55 -7.67 17.22 -6.15
C GLU A 55 -9.07 17.02 -5.52
N LEU A 56 -9.48 15.76 -5.32
CA LEU A 56 -10.78 15.42 -4.71
C LEU A 56 -10.87 15.86 -3.24
N ALA A 57 -9.76 15.82 -2.52
CA ALA A 57 -9.68 16.28 -1.13
C ALA A 57 -9.47 17.80 -0.98
N GLY A 58 -9.41 18.56 -2.10
CA GLY A 58 -9.23 20.02 -2.08
C GLY A 58 -7.85 20.47 -1.58
N VAL A 59 -6.83 19.62 -1.71
CA VAL A 59 -5.50 19.83 -1.15
C VAL A 59 -4.49 20.24 -2.21
N SER A 60 -3.51 21.05 -1.81
CA SER A 60 -2.41 21.45 -2.70
C SER A 60 -1.65 20.21 -3.25
N PRO A 61 -1.24 20.22 -4.53
CA PRO A 61 -0.48 19.14 -5.16
C PRO A 61 0.82 18.77 -4.44
N ASP A 62 1.35 19.68 -3.61
CA ASP A 62 2.63 19.53 -2.91
C ASP A 62 2.49 18.88 -1.52
N THR A 63 1.27 18.71 -1.02
CA THR A 63 1.04 18.20 0.35
C THR A 63 1.03 16.67 0.39
N GLU A 64 1.56 16.05 1.45
CA GLU A 64 1.51 14.59 1.60
C GLU A 64 0.05 14.10 1.70
N THR A 65 -0.36 13.14 0.86
CA THR A 65 -1.75 12.64 0.81
C THR A 65 -2.21 12.01 2.13
N ARG A 66 -1.28 11.49 2.94
CA ARG A 66 -1.60 10.83 4.22
C ARG A 66 -2.11 11.77 5.30
N GLU A 67 -1.82 13.07 5.21
CA GLU A 67 -2.25 14.04 6.25
C GLU A 67 -3.75 14.32 6.24
N TYR A 68 -4.44 13.97 5.16
CA TYR A 68 -5.86 14.27 4.95
C TYR A 68 -6.74 13.02 5.01
N MET A 69 -6.16 11.86 5.31
CA MET A 69 -6.88 10.59 5.40
C MET A 69 -7.47 10.41 6.80
N GLY A 70 -8.72 9.93 6.87
CA GLY A 70 -9.36 9.54 8.12
C GLY A 70 -8.71 8.30 8.75
N VAL A 71 -9.04 8.02 10.02
CA VAL A 71 -8.50 6.88 10.79
C VAL A 71 -8.70 5.56 10.03
N ASP A 72 -9.91 5.30 9.54
CA ASP A 72 -10.25 4.03 8.89
C ASP A 72 -9.43 3.79 7.62
N ALA A 73 -9.23 4.84 6.83
CA ALA A 73 -8.39 4.79 5.63
C ALA A 73 -6.92 4.51 5.99
N LEU A 74 -6.39 5.14 7.05
CA LEU A 74 -5.01 4.90 7.50
C LEU A 74 -4.82 3.47 8.03
N THR A 75 -5.80 2.92 8.74
CA THR A 75 -5.77 1.53 9.22
C THR A 75 -5.85 0.52 8.07
N GLN A 76 -6.66 0.78 7.05
CA GLN A 76 -6.70 -0.07 5.84
C GLN A 76 -5.37 -0.04 5.08
N ILE A 77 -4.77 1.15 4.92
CA ILE A 77 -3.43 1.30 4.33
C ILE A 77 -2.41 0.45 5.09
N GLU A 78 -2.38 0.57 6.41
CA GLU A 78 -1.46 -0.16 7.29
C GLU A 78 -1.59 -1.68 7.09
N LEU A 79 -2.82 -2.19 7.09
CA LEU A 79 -3.10 -3.61 6.93
C LEU A 79 -2.61 -4.14 5.57
N VAL A 80 -2.88 -3.40 4.49
CA VAL A 80 -2.43 -3.75 3.15
C VAL A 80 -0.90 -3.76 3.07
N GLN A 81 -0.25 -2.71 3.58
CA GLN A 81 1.20 -2.55 3.52
C GLN A 81 1.93 -3.65 4.30
N ALA A 82 1.51 -3.91 5.54
CA ALA A 82 2.10 -4.95 6.38
C ALA A 82 1.91 -6.37 5.81
N THR A 83 0.73 -6.65 5.22
CA THR A 83 0.44 -7.97 4.67
C THR A 83 1.19 -8.21 3.36
N ALA A 84 1.24 -7.23 2.47
CA ALA A 84 1.99 -7.30 1.22
C ALA A 84 3.50 -7.48 1.49
N ALA A 85 4.08 -6.74 2.45
CA ALA A 85 5.48 -6.88 2.84
C ALA A 85 5.82 -8.31 3.27
N LYS A 86 4.97 -8.92 4.12
CA LYS A 86 5.14 -10.32 4.56
C LYS A 86 5.05 -11.31 3.40
N ARG A 87 4.16 -11.10 2.42
CA ARG A 87 4.04 -11.96 1.23
C ARG A 87 5.30 -11.90 0.38
N ILE A 88 5.85 -10.72 0.15
CA ILE A 88 7.08 -10.54 -0.62
C ILE A 88 8.25 -11.28 0.07
N LEU A 89 8.45 -11.03 1.37
CA LEU A 89 9.57 -11.61 2.12
C LEU A 89 9.48 -13.14 2.26
N ARG A 90 8.28 -13.69 2.47
CA ARG A 90 8.10 -15.13 2.76
C ARG A 90 7.87 -15.99 1.52
N LYS A 91 7.12 -15.47 0.54
CA LYS A 91 6.68 -16.23 -0.63
C LYS A 91 7.41 -15.83 -1.90
N GLY A 92 8.18 -14.73 -1.90
CA GLY A 92 8.86 -14.25 -3.10
C GLY A 92 7.87 -13.87 -4.21
N VAL A 93 6.71 -13.32 -3.82
CA VAL A 93 5.68 -12.82 -4.74
C VAL A 93 6.11 -11.47 -5.28
N HIS A 94 5.81 -11.18 -6.56
CA HIS A 94 6.14 -9.88 -7.13
C HIS A 94 5.38 -8.77 -6.38
N PRO A 95 6.01 -7.62 -6.08
CA PRO A 95 5.38 -6.57 -5.27
C PRO A 95 3.98 -6.15 -5.72
N LYS A 96 3.79 -5.99 -7.04
CA LYS A 96 2.50 -5.63 -7.62
C LYS A 96 1.42 -6.70 -7.35
N GLU A 97 1.77 -7.97 -7.48
CA GLU A 97 0.88 -9.10 -7.21
C GLU A 97 0.57 -9.19 -5.71
N ALA A 98 1.57 -9.01 -4.85
CA ALA A 98 1.39 -9.06 -3.39
C ALA A 98 0.42 -7.99 -2.88
N ILE A 99 0.44 -6.79 -3.45
CA ILE A 99 -0.50 -5.70 -3.12
C ILE A 99 -1.90 -6.05 -3.65
N ALA A 100 -2.02 -6.47 -4.91
CA ALA A 100 -3.31 -6.82 -5.53
C ALA A 100 -4.00 -7.96 -4.78
N GLU A 101 -3.31 -9.08 -4.53
CA GLU A 101 -3.84 -10.22 -3.77
C GLU A 101 -4.26 -9.83 -2.34
N THR A 102 -3.53 -8.89 -1.73
CA THR A 102 -3.83 -8.42 -0.38
C THR A 102 -5.11 -7.58 -0.38
N LEU A 103 -5.28 -6.71 -1.37
CA LEU A 103 -6.51 -5.93 -1.55
C LEU A 103 -7.69 -6.85 -1.83
N GLU A 104 -7.55 -7.82 -2.75
CA GLU A 104 -8.60 -8.82 -3.00
C GLU A 104 -8.97 -9.58 -1.73
N PHE A 105 -8.00 -9.99 -0.91
CA PHE A 105 -8.26 -10.69 0.34
C PHE A 105 -8.98 -9.83 1.39
N ILE A 106 -8.61 -8.55 1.51
CA ILE A 106 -9.18 -7.64 2.51
C ILE A 106 -10.55 -7.10 2.06
N MET A 107 -10.75 -6.91 0.77
CA MET A 107 -12.00 -6.39 0.18
C MET A 107 -12.97 -7.49 -0.25
N ALA A 108 -12.55 -8.75 -0.28
CA ALA A 108 -13.46 -9.87 -0.47
C ALA A 108 -14.51 -9.87 0.65
N GLU A 109 -15.78 -9.95 0.28
CA GLU A 109 -16.86 -10.09 1.25
C GLU A 109 -16.56 -11.29 2.17
N PRO A 110 -16.71 -11.14 3.50
CA PRO A 110 -16.47 -12.23 4.41
C PRO A 110 -17.39 -13.40 4.05
N MET A 111 -16.79 -14.53 3.69
CA MET A 111 -17.52 -15.78 3.52
C MET A 111 -18.20 -16.11 4.85
N ASP A 112 -19.53 -16.16 4.87
CA ASP A 112 -20.27 -16.48 6.09
C ASP A 112 -20.02 -17.95 6.44
N PHE A 113 -19.21 -18.18 7.48
CA PHE A 113 -18.94 -19.52 8.00
C PHE A 113 -20.06 -20.05 8.91
N ARG A 114 -21.18 -19.31 9.03
CA ARG A 114 -22.38 -19.78 9.74
C ARG A 114 -23.26 -20.59 8.80
N ASN A 115 -22.90 -21.87 8.63
CA ASN A 115 -23.86 -22.93 8.32
C ASN A 115 -24.01 -23.81 9.56
#